data_AF-A0A137Q0U7-F1
#
_entry.id   AF-A0A137Q0U7-F1
#
_cell.length_a   1.000
_cell.length_b   1.000
_cell.length_c   1.000
_cell.angle_alpha   90.00
_cell.angle_beta   90.00
_cell.angle_gamma   90.00
#
_symmetry.space_group_name_H-M   'P 1'
#
loop_
_entity.id
_entity.type
_entity.pdbx_description
1 polymer ?
#
loop_
_entity_poly.entity_id
_entity_poly.type
_entity_poly.pdbx_seq_one_letter_code
_entity_poly.pdbx_strand_id
1 'polypeptide(L)'
;KLGATRLIIRPRPVGFGLRCNPFLHQVLRAAGFKDISAKVWGSRNKLNVIKCAFNMIQGGHAPVGMGDGIGGKGKRLSRGMGMIGKEEMERARGRKLISLRK
;
A
#
# COMPACT_ATOMS: atom_id res chain seq x y z
N LYS A 1 -1.47 0.14 10.12
CA LYS A 1 -1.63 -0.51 11.46
C LYS A 1 -2.94 -1.27 11.45
N LEU A 2 -2.97 -2.51 11.93
CA LEU A 2 -4.19 -3.31 12.06
C LEU A 2 -4.20 -3.97 13.45
N GLY A 3 -5.13 -3.55 14.32
CA GLY A 3 -5.12 -3.92 15.74
C GLY A 3 -3.79 -3.54 16.41
N ALA A 4 -3.17 -4.51 17.12
CA ALA A 4 -1.84 -4.37 17.71
C ALA A 4 -0.68 -4.59 16.72
N THR A 5 -0.96 -4.93 15.46
CA THR A 5 0.06 -5.16 14.42
C THR A 5 0.43 -3.83 13.77
N ARG A 6 1.69 -3.43 13.91
CA ARG A 6 2.26 -2.24 13.26
C ARG A 6 3.27 -2.67 12.23
N LEU A 7 3.11 -2.21 11.00
CA LEU A 7 3.96 -2.60 9.89
C LEU A 7 4.61 -1.35 9.32
N ILE A 8 5.94 -1.37 9.17
CA ILE A 8 6.71 -0.26 8.61
C ILE A 8 7.51 -0.81 7.44
N ILE A 9 7.17 -0.36 6.23
CA ILE A 9 7.93 -0.59 5.01
C ILE A 9 8.75 0.66 4.70
N ARG A 10 9.98 0.45 4.26
CA ARG A 10 10.87 1.54 3.84
C ARG A 10 11.48 1.20 2.47
N PRO A 11 11.50 2.15 1.52
CA PRO A 11 12.18 1.98 0.25
C PRO A 11 13.69 1.82 0.49
N ARG A 12 14.35 1.06 -0.39
CA ARG A 12 15.78 0.76 -0.31
C ARG A 12 16.44 0.93 -1.67
N PRO A 13 17.77 1.17 -1.71
CA PRO A 13 18.50 1.29 -2.97
C PRO A 13 18.40 -0.01 -3.78
N VAL A 14 18.59 0.11 -5.09
CA VAL A 14 18.56 -1.03 -6.02
C VAL A 14 19.60 -2.08 -5.67
N GLY A 15 19.24 -3.36 -5.73
CA GLY A 15 20.12 -4.48 -5.39
C GLY A 15 20.16 -4.85 -3.90
N PHE A 16 19.39 -4.17 -3.05
CA PHE A 16 19.25 -4.50 -1.63
C PHE A 16 18.46 -5.80 -1.38
N GLY A 17 17.52 -6.09 -2.28
CA GLY A 17 16.58 -7.22 -2.17
C GLY A 17 15.48 -7.00 -1.14
N LEU A 18 14.70 -8.07 -0.90
CA LEU A 18 13.59 -8.05 0.05
C LEU A 18 14.05 -8.51 1.44
N ARG A 19 14.23 -7.56 2.37
CA ARG A 19 14.57 -7.84 3.78
C ARG A 19 13.36 -7.63 4.67
N CYS A 20 12.58 -8.70 4.86
CA CYS A 20 11.32 -8.64 5.59
C CYS A 20 10.98 -9.97 6.28
N ASN A 21 9.91 -9.96 7.10
CA ASN A 21 9.35 -11.17 7.70
C ASN A 21 8.94 -12.18 6.60
N PRO A 22 9.11 -13.51 6.80
CA PRO A 22 8.75 -14.53 5.80
C PRO A 22 7.37 -14.38 5.15
N PHE A 23 6.33 -14.04 5.94
CA PHE A 23 4.98 -13.85 5.39
C PHE A 23 4.89 -12.61 4.48
N LEU A 24 5.61 -11.55 4.84
CA LEU A 24 5.71 -10.35 4.01
C LEU A 24 6.54 -10.58 2.76
N HIS A 25 7.58 -11.41 2.86
CA HIS A 25 8.45 -11.71 1.73
C HIS A 25 7.66 -12.33 0.58
N GLN A 26 6.78 -13.29 0.86
CA GLN A 26 5.93 -13.91 -0.15
C GLN A 26 4.97 -12.89 -0.79
N VAL A 27 4.30 -12.08 0.03
CA VAL A 27 3.35 -11.07 -0.46
C VAL A 27 4.05 -9.99 -1.28
N LEU A 28 5.19 -9.46 -0.82
CA LEU A 28 5.93 -8.40 -1.51
C LEU A 28 6.60 -8.90 -2.80
N ARG A 29 7.08 -10.13 -2.80
CA ARG A 29 7.59 -10.79 -4.01
C ARG A 29 6.49 -10.98 -5.04
N ALA A 30 5.30 -11.45 -4.62
CA ALA A 30 4.15 -11.59 -5.50
C ALA A 30 3.64 -10.24 -6.03
N ALA A 31 3.74 -9.18 -5.24
CA ALA A 31 3.40 -7.81 -5.65
C ALA A 31 4.46 -7.15 -6.56
N GLY A 32 5.60 -7.79 -6.82
CA GLY A 32 6.64 -7.29 -7.74
C GLY A 32 7.65 -6.32 -7.12
N PHE A 33 7.70 -6.19 -5.79
CA PHE A 33 8.72 -5.37 -5.14
C PHE A 33 10.08 -6.06 -5.19
N LYS A 34 11.13 -5.30 -5.52
CA LYS A 34 12.51 -5.80 -5.61
C LYS A 34 13.34 -5.44 -4.37
N ASP A 35 13.32 -4.16 -3.98
CA ASP A 35 14.21 -3.62 -2.96
C ASP A 35 13.43 -2.92 -1.85
N ILE A 36 13.17 -3.65 -0.76
CA ILE A 36 12.39 -3.16 0.38
C ILE A 36 12.93 -3.73 1.69
N SER A 37 12.92 -2.89 2.73
CA SER A 37 12.97 -3.38 4.11
C SER A 37 11.61 -3.26 4.77
N ALA A 38 11.17 -4.32 5.47
CA ALA A 38 9.92 -4.28 6.23
C ALA A 38 10.11 -4.86 7.63
N LYS A 39 9.65 -4.14 8.64
CA LYS A 39 9.65 -4.60 10.03
C LYS A 39 8.23 -4.56 10.60
N VAL A 40 7.85 -5.68 11.23
CA VAL A 40 6.62 -5.81 12.01
C VAL A 40 6.93 -5.52 13.48
N TRP A 41 6.14 -4.65 14.07
CA TRP A 41 6.16 -4.26 15.47
C TRP A 41 4.83 -4.63 16.14
N GLY A 42 4.87 -4.90 17.45
CA GLY A 42 3.71 -5.38 18.20
C GLY A 42 3.37 -6.83 17.86
N SER A 43 2.10 -7.11 17.59
CA SER A 43 1.64 -8.48 17.30
C SER A 43 2.22 -9.01 15.98
N ARG A 44 2.61 -10.30 15.96
CA ARG A 44 3.15 -11.00 14.78
C ARG A 44 2.24 -12.13 14.28
N ASN A 45 0.95 -12.07 14.64
CA ASN A 45 -0.02 -13.05 14.15
C ASN A 45 -0.06 -13.03 12.61
N LYS A 46 0.10 -14.22 12.00
CA LYS A 46 0.28 -14.42 10.56
C LYS A 46 -0.81 -13.73 9.74
N LEU A 47 -2.08 -13.96 10.10
CA LEU A 47 -3.24 -13.39 9.39
C LEU A 47 -3.26 -11.87 9.49
N ASN A 48 -2.98 -11.31 10.66
CA ASN A 48 -2.99 -9.86 10.85
C ASN A 48 -1.82 -9.17 10.14
N VAL A 49 -0.65 -9.81 10.06
CA VAL A 49 0.48 -9.28 9.29
C VAL A 49 0.13 -9.21 7.81
N ILE A 50 -0.46 -10.28 7.26
CA ILE A 50 -0.87 -10.34 5.84
C ILE A 50 -1.97 -9.32 5.55
N LYS A 51 -3.04 -9.27 6.36
CA LYS A 51 -4.11 -8.27 6.21
C LYS A 51 -3.58 -6.83 6.32
N CYS A 52 -2.68 -6.57 7.26
CA CYS A 52 -2.04 -5.26 7.41
C CYS A 52 -1.18 -4.90 6.19
N ALA A 53 -0.48 -5.88 5.60
CA ALA A 53 0.30 -5.71 4.38
C ALA A 53 -0.58 -5.33 3.19
N PHE A 54 -1.67 -6.08 2.96
CA PHE A 54 -2.62 -5.79 1.88
C PHE A 54 -3.28 -4.42 2.06
N ASN A 55 -3.76 -4.10 3.26
CA ASN A 55 -4.32 -2.77 3.54
C ASN A 55 -3.34 -1.63 3.23
N MET A 56 -2.03 -1.86 3.42
CA MET A 56 -1.03 -0.83 3.18
C MET A 56 -0.63 -0.72 1.70
N ILE A 57 -0.52 -1.83 0.99
CA ILE A 57 -0.22 -1.86 -0.45
C ILE A 57 -1.42 -1.31 -1.24
N GLN A 58 -2.63 -1.73 -0.90
CA GLN A 58 -3.86 -1.33 -1.58
C GLN A 58 -4.32 0.08 -1.19
N GLY A 59 -4.05 0.53 0.03
CA GLY A 59 -4.53 1.83 0.54
C GLY A 59 -3.79 3.07 0.01
N GLY A 60 -2.56 2.92 -0.50
CA GLY A 60 -1.79 4.05 -1.04
C GLY A 60 -1.43 5.17 -0.03
N HIS A 61 -0.78 6.22 -0.53
CA HIS A 61 -0.36 7.41 0.25
C HIS A 61 -1.52 8.38 0.54
N ALA A 62 -2.59 8.33 -0.27
CA ALA A 62 -3.83 9.08 -0.09
C ALA A 62 -5.00 8.16 -0.48
N PRO A 63 -5.56 7.38 0.47
CA PRO A 63 -6.78 6.63 0.20
C PRO A 63 -7.88 7.63 -0.16
N VAL A 64 -8.72 7.32 -1.16
CA VAL A 64 -9.84 8.20 -1.54
C VAL A 64 -10.73 8.42 -0.31
N GLY A 65 -10.77 9.67 0.17
CA GLY A 65 -11.41 10.05 1.43
C GLY A 65 -10.48 10.25 2.63
N MET A 66 -9.16 10.25 2.47
CA MET A 66 -8.21 10.77 3.45
C MET A 66 -8.29 12.30 3.43
N GLY A 67 -8.59 12.92 4.57
CA GLY A 67 -8.76 14.37 4.64
C GLY A 67 -7.41 15.09 4.53
N ASP A 68 -7.26 15.94 3.51
CA ASP A 68 -6.05 16.73 3.22
C ASP A 68 -5.90 17.96 4.14
N GLY A 69 -6.48 17.94 5.34
CA GLY A 69 -6.44 19.04 6.30
C GLY A 69 -7.35 20.23 6.00
N ILE A 70 -7.87 20.38 4.79
CA ILE A 70 -8.82 21.45 4.41
C ILE A 70 -10.29 20.98 4.46
N GLY A 71 -10.57 19.69 4.18
CA GLY A 71 -11.92 19.16 3.92
C GLY A 71 -12.51 18.20 4.96
N GLY A 72 -12.02 18.20 6.21
CA GLY A 72 -12.59 17.41 7.31
C GLY A 72 -11.90 16.05 7.57
N LYS A 73 -12.28 15.40 8.70
CA LYS A 73 -11.69 14.12 9.13
C LYS A 73 -11.99 13.03 8.09
N GLY A 74 -10.92 12.40 7.56
CA GLY A 74 -11.05 11.35 6.56
C GLY A 74 -12.05 10.27 6.96
N LYS A 75 -12.85 9.80 6.00
CA LYS A 75 -13.94 8.86 6.26
C LYS A 75 -13.36 7.58 6.86
N ARG A 76 -13.71 7.29 8.12
CA ARG A 76 -13.44 5.99 8.77
C ARG A 76 -14.15 4.81 8.08
N LEU A 77 -15.05 5.11 7.13
CA LEU A 77 -15.92 4.20 6.40
C LEU A 77 -15.26 3.47 5.22
N SER A 78 -14.04 3.81 4.81
CA SER A 78 -13.33 3.09 3.72
C SER A 78 -12.72 1.76 4.21
N ARG A 79 -13.43 1.05 5.08
CA ARG A 79 -13.22 -0.36 5.41
C ARG A 79 -13.97 -1.16 4.33
N GLY A 80 -13.39 -1.28 3.14
CA GLY A 80 -13.92 -2.15 2.07
C GLY A 80 -14.28 -1.50 0.73
N MET A 81 -13.84 -0.27 0.42
CA MET A 81 -13.93 0.19 -0.98
C MET A 81 -12.83 -0.49 -1.79
N GLY A 82 -13.26 -1.26 -2.79
CA GLY A 82 -12.42 -2.01 -3.71
C GLY A 82 -11.58 -1.15 -4.65
N MET A 83 -10.95 -1.84 -5.60
CA MET A 83 -9.97 -1.33 -6.57
C MET A 83 -10.46 -0.08 -7.32
N ILE A 84 -9.59 0.93 -7.40
CA ILE A 84 -9.60 1.91 -8.47
C ILE A 84 -8.80 1.30 -9.62
N GLY A 85 -9.42 1.22 -10.80
CA GLY A 85 -8.80 0.64 -11.99
C GLY A 85 -7.52 1.38 -12.37
N LYS A 86 -6.56 0.68 -13.01
CA LYS A 86 -5.27 1.23 -13.43
C LYS A 86 -5.41 2.59 -14.11
N GLU A 87 -6.38 2.73 -15.01
CA GLU A 87 -6.66 3.95 -15.79
C GLU A 87 -7.06 5.15 -14.93
N GLU A 88 -7.83 4.92 -13.88
CA GLU A 88 -8.36 5.97 -13.02
C GLU A 88 -7.27 6.49 -12.06
N MET A 89 -6.33 5.60 -11.68
CA MET A 89 -5.12 5.96 -10.94
C MET A 89 -4.09 6.73 -11.79
N GLU A 90 -3.98 6.42 -13.09
CA GLU A 90 -3.10 7.15 -14.01
C GLU A 90 -3.67 8.55 -14.32
N ARG A 91 -5.00 8.67 -14.46
CA ARG A 91 -5.71 9.94 -14.68
C ARG A 91 -5.59 10.89 -13.48
N ALA A 92 -5.75 10.38 -12.25
CA ALA A 92 -5.62 11.18 -11.03
C ALA A 92 -4.20 11.68 -10.75
N ARG A 93 -3.17 11.04 -11.31
CA ARG A 93 -1.75 11.40 -11.11
C ARG A 93 -1.20 12.35 -12.17
N GLY A 94 -2.02 12.84 -13.09
CA GLY A 94 -1.65 13.87 -14.08
C GLY A 94 -0.55 13.44 -15.06
N ARG A 95 -0.23 12.15 -15.18
CA ARG A 95 0.82 11.65 -16.08
C ARG A 95 0.21 11.30 -17.45
N LYS A 96 0.29 12.28 -18.36
CA LYS A 96 0.04 12.23 -19.81
C LYS A 96 -1.40 11.92 -20.27
N LEU A 97 -2.11 12.99 -20.65
CA LEU A 97 -3.06 12.99 -21.77
C LEU A 97 -2.29 12.76 -23.07
N ILE A 98 -2.14 11.52 -23.51
CA ILE A 98 -1.91 11.23 -24.93
C ILE A 98 -2.97 10.21 -25.34
N SER A 99 -3.90 10.67 -26.17
CA SER A 99 -4.81 9.82 -26.93
C SER A 99 -3.98 8.86 -27.79
N LEU A 100 -4.13 7.56 -27.58
CA LEU A 100 -3.70 6.54 -28.53
C LEU A 100 -4.94 5.86 -29.10
N ARG A 101 -5.68 6.60 -29.93
CA ARG A 101 -6.47 6.04 -31.02
C ARG A 101 -6.39 6.99 -32.22
N LYS A 102 -6.09 6.43 -33.39
CA LYS A 102 -6.23 7.07 -34.71
C LYS A 102 -7.63 7.63 -34.88
#